data_AF-A0A6J2V332-F1
#
_entry.id   AF-A0A6J2V332-F1
#
_cell.length_a   1.000
_cell.length_b   1.000
_cell.length_c   1.000
_cell.angle_alpha   90.00
_cell.angle_beta   90.00
_cell.angle_gamma   90.00
#
_symmetry.space_group_name_H-M   'P 1'
#
loop_
_entity.id
_entity.type
_entity.pdbx_description
1 polymer ?
#
loop_
_entity_poly.entity_id
_entity_poly.type
_entity_poly.pdbx_seq_one_letter_code
_entity_poly.pdbx_strand_id
1 'polypeptide(L)' 'MLAVLRGVLQPMTMSRARGLLQERKASIYSKPPKNKIGPGQSFFIMSVFAVALLAPAGWILHHLPEYRQKSQPPPS' A
#
# COMPACT_ATOMS: atom_id res chain seq x y z
N MET A 1 53.16 1.65 -10.17
CA MET A 1 52.60 2.69 -11.07
C MET A 1 51.14 2.39 -11.40
N LEU A 2 50.19 2.46 -10.44
CA LEU A 2 48.78 2.10 -10.70
C LEU A 2 47.73 2.77 -9.79
N ALA A 3 48.09 3.79 -9.00
CA ALA A 3 47.15 4.46 -8.08
C ALA A 3 46.63 5.82 -8.57
N VAL A 4 47.14 6.34 -9.70
CA VAL A 4 46.83 7.72 -10.15
C VAL A 4 45.62 7.76 -11.09
N LEU A 5 45.22 6.65 -11.70
CA LEU A 5 44.14 6.63 -12.70
C LEU A 5 42.72 6.49 -12.12
N ARG A 6 42.56 6.30 -10.80
CA ARG A 6 41.25 6.12 -10.13
C ARG A 6 40.63 7.42 -9.61
N GLY A 7 41.43 8.47 -9.37
CA GLY A 7 40.97 9.71 -8.73
C GLY A 7 40.10 10.62 -9.61
N VAL A 8 40.20 10.51 -10.93
CA VAL A 8 39.54 11.44 -11.87
C VAL A 8 38.16 10.94 -12.34
N LEU A 9 37.86 9.64 -12.23
CA LEU A 9 36.56 9.08 -12.61
C LEU A 9 35.49 9.13 -11.49
N GLN A 10 35.88 9.24 -10.21
CA GLN A 10 34.96 9.29 -9.08
C GLN A 10 34.20 10.61 -8.85
N PRO A 11 34.72 11.83 -9.14
CA PRO A 11 33.98 13.06 -8.86
C PRO A 11 32.75 13.23 -9.76
N MET A 12 32.78 12.73 -11.01
CA MET A 12 31.63 12.83 -11.91
C MET A 12 30.49 11.87 -11.53
N THR A 13 30.78 10.64 -11.11
CA THR A 13 29.74 9.66 -10.75
C THR A 13 29.00 10.05 -9.48
N MET A 14 29.70 10.60 -8.49
CA MET A 14 29.07 11.14 -7.26
C MET A 14 28.25 12.41 -7.53
N SER A 15 28.69 13.28 -8.44
CA SER A 15 27.95 14.49 -8.80
C SER A 15 26.64 14.17 -9.52
N ARG A 16 26.66 13.18 -10.43
CA ARG A 16 25.45 12.67 -11.09
C ARG A 16 24.50 11.99 -10.12
N ALA A 17 25.02 11.19 -9.18
CA ALA A 17 24.21 10.55 -8.15
C ALA A 17 23.51 11.58 -7.23
N ARG A 18 24.19 12.67 -6.87
CA ARG A 18 23.59 13.77 -6.10
C ARG A 18 22.51 14.52 -6.90
N GLY A 19 22.71 14.76 -8.19
CA GLY A 19 21.69 15.38 -9.05
C GLY A 19 20.41 14.55 -9.17
N LEU A 20 20.52 13.22 -9.32
CA LEU A 20 19.36 12.32 -9.38
C LEU A 20 18.61 12.22 -8.04
N LEU A 21 19.32 12.29 -6.91
CA LEU A 21 18.69 12.34 -5.58
C LEU A 21 18.04 13.71 -5.29
N GLN A 22 18.58 14.80 -5.85
CA GLN A 22 18.06 16.16 -5.75
C GLN A 22 16.73 16.33 -6.50
N GLU A 23 16.61 15.79 -7.72
CA GLU A 23 15.37 15.76 -8.52
C GLU A 23 14.23 15.03 -7.79
N ARG A 24 14.56 14.10 -6.87
CA ARG A 24 13.57 13.36 -6.08
C ARG A 24 12.95 14.18 -4.93
N LYS A 25 13.42 15.41 -4.70
CA LYS A 25 12.88 16.33 -3.67
C LYS A 25 11.89 17.35 -4.23
N ALA A 26 11.19 17.02 -5.31
CA ALA A 26 10.00 17.77 -5.72
C ALA A 26 8.91 17.57 -4.64
N SER A 27 8.75 18.53 -3.74
CA SER A 27 7.65 18.49 -2.77
C SER A 27 6.34 18.67 -3.53
N ILE A 28 5.51 17.62 -3.56
CA ILE A 28 4.16 17.72 -4.11
C ILE A 28 3.35 18.60 -3.15
N TYR A 29 3.11 19.84 -3.55
CA TYR A 29 2.27 20.75 -2.79
C TYR A 29 0.80 20.52 -3.17
N SER A 30 -0.03 20.37 -2.14
CA SER A 30 -1.48 20.27 -2.28
C SER A 30 -2.13 21.47 -1.61
N LYS A 31 -3.25 21.94 -2.15
CA LYS A 31 -4.06 22.95 -1.48
C LYS A 31 -4.64 22.35 -0.19
N PRO A 32 -4.86 23.14 0.87
CA PRO A 32 -5.57 22.67 2.06
C PRO A 32 -6.93 22.06 1.70
N PRO A 33 -7.38 21.02 2.42
CA PRO A 33 -8.64 20.36 2.13
C PRO A 33 -9.80 21.35 2.31
N LYS A 34 -10.70 21.42 1.32
CA LYS A 34 -11.92 22.24 1.40
C LYS A 34 -12.80 21.81 2.59
N ASN A 35 -12.90 20.50 2.81
CA ASN A 35 -13.62 19.89 3.92
C ASN A 35 -12.63 19.06 4.74
N LYS A 36 -12.46 19.41 6.02
CA LYS A 36 -11.54 18.70 6.91
C LYS A 36 -12.20 17.41 7.38
N ILE A 37 -11.54 16.27 7.15
CA ILE A 37 -11.95 14.99 7.72
C ILE A 37 -11.30 14.87 9.09
N GLY A 38 -12.13 14.90 10.13
CA GLY A 38 -11.66 14.78 11.51
C GLY A 38 -11.37 13.33 11.92
N PRO A 39 -10.67 13.10 13.04
CA PRO A 39 -10.37 11.75 13.53
C PRO A 39 -11.62 10.85 13.69
N GLY A 40 -12.72 11.41 14.18
CA GLY A 40 -13.98 10.68 14.33
C GLY A 40 -14.61 10.24 13.00
N GLN A 41 -14.58 11.11 11.98
CA GLN A 41 -15.07 10.77 10.64
C GLN A 41 -14.19 9.72 9.96
N SER A 42 -12.87 9.85 10.07
CA SER A 42 -11.92 8.86 9.55
C SER A 42 -12.12 7.49 10.19
N PHE A 43 -12.30 7.44 11.51
CA PHE A 43 -12.53 6.19 12.23
C PHE A 43 -13.85 5.54 11.79
N PHE A 44 -14.93 6.32 11.72
CA PHE A 44 -16.22 5.82 11.25
C PHE A 44 -16.14 5.23 9.84
N ILE A 45 -15.55 5.97 8.89
CA ILE A 45 -15.44 5.50 7.50
C ILE A 45 -14.58 4.24 7.43
N MET A 46 -13.48 4.17 8.19
CA MET A 46 -12.65 2.97 8.23
C MET A 46 -13.39 1.76 8.80
N SER A 47 -14.13 1.94 9.89
CA SER A 47 -14.94 0.88 10.48
C SER A 47 -16.03 0.40 9.52
N VAL A 48 -16.76 1.33 8.89
CA VAL A 48 -17.80 0.99 7.90
C VAL A 48 -17.20 0.26 6.71
N PHE A 49 -16.06 0.73 6.19
CA PHE A 49 -15.36 0.07 5.09
C PHE A 49 -14.95 -1.36 5.45
N ALA A 50 -14.37 -1.55 6.65
CA ALA A 50 -13.99 -2.87 7.13
C ALA A 50 -15.22 -3.79 7.24
N VAL A 51 -16.29 -3.33 7.90
CA VAL A 51 -17.52 -4.12 8.03
C VAL A 51 -18.13 -4.45 6.66
N ALA A 52 -18.14 -3.51 5.71
CA ALA A 52 -18.68 -3.73 4.38
C ALA A 52 -17.95 -4.85 3.60
N LEU A 53 -16.64 -5.02 3.83
CA LEU A 53 -15.87 -6.11 3.23
C LEU A 53 -15.97 -7.42 4.04
N LEU A 54 -15.83 -7.34 5.36
CA LEU A 54 -15.77 -8.52 6.22
C LEU A 54 -17.14 -9.16 6.46
N ALA A 55 -18.23 -8.40 6.48
CA ALA A 55 -19.56 -8.94 6.71
C ALA A 55 -19.99 -9.96 5.62
N PRO A 56 -19.94 -9.65 4.31
CA PRO A 56 -20.30 -10.63 3.28
C PRO A 56 -19.32 -11.81 3.25
N ALA A 57 -18.02 -11.57 3.44
CA ALA A 57 -17.02 -12.63 3.49
C ALA A 57 -17.24 -13.58 4.69
N GLY A 58 -17.51 -13.01 5.86
CA GLY A 58 -17.82 -13.75 7.08
C GLY A 58 -19.12 -14.53 6.98
N TRP A 59 -20.14 -13.95 6.34
CA TRP A 59 -21.41 -14.65 6.07
C TRP A 59 -21.20 -15.89 5.19
N ILE A 60 -20.45 -15.76 4.10
CA ILE A 60 -20.15 -16.90 3.20
C ILE A 60 -19.37 -17.98 3.96
N LEU A 61 -18.35 -17.59 4.73
CA LEU A 61 -17.54 -18.52 5.51
C LEU A 61 -18.37 -19.24 6.58
N HIS A 62 -19.29 -18.52 7.24
CA HIS A 62 -20.19 -19.08 8.25
C HIS A 62 -21.08 -20.18 7.67
N HIS A 63 -21.53 -20.03 6.42
CA HIS A 63 -22.44 -20.99 5.76
C HIS A 63 -21.73 -22.12 4.99
N LEU A 64 -20.40 -22.22 5.09
CA LEU A 64 -19.64 -23.29 4.44
C LEU A 64 -20.07 -24.71 4.85
N PRO A 65 -20.33 -25.01 6.14
CA PRO A 65 -20.76 -26.35 6.55
C PRO A 65 -22.05 -26.80 5.87
N GLU A 66 -23.02 -25.92 5.75
CA GLU A 66 -24.31 -26.16 5.09
C GLU A 66 -24.11 -26.39 3.59
N TYR A 67 -23.24 -25.59 2.95
CA TYR A 67 -22.89 -25.79 1.55
C TYR A 67 -22.21 -27.14 1.30
N ARG A 68 -21.37 -27.60 2.25
CA ARG A 68 -20.71 -28.91 2.15
C ARG A 68 -21.66 -30.09 2.36
N GLN A 69 -22.55 -30.02 3.34
CA GLN A 69 -23.52 -31.08 3.60
C GLN A 69 -24.49 -31.28 2.43
N LYS A 70 -24.98 -30.18 1.85
CA LYS A 70 -25.84 -30.24 0.65
C LYS A 70 -25.14 -30.84 -0.56
N SER A 71 -23.81 -30.75 -0.62
CA SER A 71 -23.03 -31.33 -1.72
C SER A 71 -22.71 -32.81 -1.56
N GLN A 72 -22.93 -33.42 -0.38
CA GLN A 72 -22.75 -34.86 -0.22
C GLN A 72 -23.96 -35.62 -0.78
N PRO A 73 -23.75 -36.59 -1.70
CA PRO A 73 -24.83 -37.48 -2.15
C PRO A 73 -25.30 -38.36 -0.99
N PRO A 74 -26.59 -38.75 -0.95
CA PRO A 74 -27.12 -39.61 0.11
C PRO A 74 -26.37 -40.95 0.16
N PRO A 75 -26.19 -41.56 1.35
CA PRO A 75 -25.55 -42.85 1.48
C PRO A 75 -26.34 -43.90 0.68
N SER A 76 -25.62 -44.65 -0.16
CA SER A 76 -26.15 -45.71 -1.02
C SER A 76 -26.40 -46.99 -0.25
#